data_AF-A0A2S3YN82-F1
#
_entry.id   AF-A0A2S3YN82-F1
#
_cell.length_a   1.000
_cell.length_b   1.000
_cell.length_c   1.000
_cell.angle_alpha   90.00
_cell.angle_beta   90.00
_cell.angle_gamma   90.00
#
_symmetry.space_group_name_H-M   'P 1'
#
loop_
_entity.id
_entity.type
_entity.pdbx_description
1 polymer ?
#
loop_
_entity_poly.entity_id
_entity_poly.type
_entity_poly.pdbx_seq_one_letter_code
_entity_poly.pdbx_strand_id
1 'polypeptide(L)' 'MTTWKLPPFERSCLRWISLGRSVSEIALLEGKSEAEINLCLDRALVLLGATSLEEALKKADLI' A
#
# COMPACT_ATOMS: atom_id res chain seq x y z
N MET A 1 10.97 0.54 17.99
CA MET A 1 9.50 0.69 17.81
C MET A 1 9.29 1.82 16.82
N THR A 2 9.37 1.54 15.53
CA THR A 2 9.04 2.56 14.52
C THR A 2 7.54 2.85 14.65
N THR A 3 7.17 4.10 14.83
CA THR A 3 5.77 4.55 14.83
C THR A 3 5.24 4.40 13.41
N TRP A 4 4.50 3.32 13.14
CA TRP A 4 3.99 3.04 11.79
C TRP A 4 2.86 4.04 11.52
N LYS A 5 3.11 4.98 10.60
CA LYS A 5 2.20 6.11 10.29
C LYS A 5 1.01 5.73 9.41
N LEU A 6 0.93 4.47 8.99
CA LEU A 6 -0.09 4.00 8.07
C LEU A 6 -1.19 3.22 8.79
N PRO A 7 -2.45 3.38 8.38
CA PRO A 7 -3.51 2.51 8.83
C PRO A 7 -3.27 1.07 8.31
N PRO A 8 -3.84 0.06 9.00
CA PRO A 8 -3.53 -1.34 8.75
C PRO A 8 -3.90 -1.81 7.34
N PHE A 9 -4.91 -1.20 6.71
CA PHE A 9 -5.37 -1.56 5.37
C PHE A 9 -4.41 -1.09 4.28
N GLU A 10 -3.97 0.17 4.36
CA GLU A 10 -2.93 0.79 3.53
C GLU A 10 -1.64 0.00 3.59
N ARG A 11 -1.29 -0.46 4.79
CA ARG A 11 -0.14 -1.34 5.00
C ARG A 11 -0.29 -2.68 4.29
N SER A 12 -1.44 -3.34 4.42
CA SER A 12 -1.68 -4.61 3.74
C SER A 12 -1.59 -4.45 2.22
N CYS A 13 -2.18 -3.38 1.67
CA CYS A 13 -2.10 -3.07 0.24
C CYS A 13 -0.66 -2.86 -0.22
N LEU A 14 0.13 -2.02 0.47
CA LEU A 14 1.55 -1.84 0.15
C LEU A 14 2.35 -3.15 0.28
N ARG A 15 2.08 -3.96 1.30
CA ARG A 15 2.75 -5.24 1.50
C ARG A 15 2.47 -6.20 0.34
N TRP A 16 1.23 -6.26 -0.14
CA TRP A 16 0.91 -7.08 -1.31
C TRP A 16 1.65 -6.63 -2.56
N ILE A 17 1.77 -5.31 -2.78
CA ILE A 17 2.55 -4.80 -3.92
C ILE A 17 4.04 -5.13 -3.74
N SER A 18 4.58 -5.04 -2.52
CA SER A 18 5.95 -5.46 -2.21
C SER A 18 6.21 -6.92 -2.54
N LEU A 19 5.17 -7.77 -2.48
CA LEU A 19 5.22 -9.19 -2.84
C LEU A 19 5.00 -9.42 -4.35
N GLY A 20 4.91 -8.36 -5.15
CA GLY A 20 4.71 -8.42 -6.59
C GLY A 20 3.27 -8.70 -7.04
N ARG A 21 2.27 -8.54 -6.16
CA ARG A 21 0.86 -8.68 -6.54
C ARG A 21 0.37 -7.45 -7.31
N SER A 22 -0.53 -7.68 -8.25
CA SER A 22 -1.21 -6.60 -8.98
C SER A 22 -2.42 -6.06 -8.21
N VAL A 23 -2.82 -4.82 -8.48
CA VAL A 23 -4.00 -4.17 -7.86
C VAL A 23 -5.27 -5.02 -8.00
N SER A 24 -5.47 -5.64 -9.17
CA SER A 24 -6.61 -6.53 -9.44
C SER A 24 -6.58 -7.79 -8.57
N GLU A 25 -5.41 -8.38 -8.32
CA GLU A 25 -5.28 -9.52 -7.42
C GLU A 25 -5.54 -9.12 -5.96
N ILE A 26 -5.04 -7.95 -5.55
CA ILE A 26 -5.26 -7.42 -4.21
C ILE A 26 -6.75 -7.14 -3.99
N ALA A 27 -7.42 -6.58 -4.98
CA ALA A 27 -8.87 -6.34 -4.96
C ALA A 27 -9.63 -7.65 -4.72
N LEU A 28 -9.26 -8.72 -5.42
CA LEU A 28 -9.84 -10.05 -5.22
C LEU A 28 -9.53 -10.63 -3.83
N LEU A 29 -8.30 -10.46 -3.32
CA LEU A 29 -7.88 -10.98 -2.01
C LEU A 29 -8.53 -10.25 -0.84
N GLU A 30 -8.63 -8.93 -0.92
CA GLU A 30 -9.24 -8.08 0.11
C GLU A 30 -10.77 -8.00 -0.03
N GLY A 31 -11.35 -8.60 -1.08
CA GLY A 31 -12.79 -8.54 -1.36
C GLY A 31 -13.28 -7.13 -1.67
N LYS A 32 -12.43 -6.31 -2.29
CA LYS A 32 -12.64 -4.89 -2.58
C LYS A 32 -12.63 -4.64 -4.09
N SER A 33 -13.06 -3.45 -4.50
CA SER A 33 -12.89 -3.02 -5.90
C SER A 33 -11.48 -2.49 -6.14
N GLU A 34 -11.01 -2.57 -7.39
CA GLU A 34 -9.71 -2.01 -7.79
C GLU A 34 -9.61 -0.51 -7.49
N ALA A 35 -10.73 0.22 -7.57
CA ALA A 35 -10.80 1.63 -7.20
C ALA A 35 -10.51 1.86 -5.70
N GLU A 36 -11.01 0.99 -4.82
CA GLU A 36 -10.73 1.05 -3.37
C GLU A 36 -9.26 0.76 -3.09
N ILE A 37 -8.66 -0.20 -3.80
CA ILE A 37 -7.23 -0.52 -3.64
C ILE A 37 -6.37 0.64 -4.16
N ASN A 38 -6.70 1.23 -5.31
CA ASN A 38 -6.00 2.42 -5.81
C ASN A 38 -6.09 3.59 -4.83
N LEU A 39 -7.28 3.85 -4.28
CA LEU A 39 -7.47 4.90 -3.27
C LEU A 39 -6.65 4.63 -2.00
N CYS A 40 -6.57 3.36 -1.60
CA CYS A 40 -5.76 2.92 -0.47
C CYS A 40 -4.26 3.17 -0.71
N LEU A 41 -3.76 2.81 -1.88
CA LEU A 41 -2.38 3.05 -2.27
C LEU A 41 -2.06 4.56 -2.37
N ASP A 42 -2.97 5.36 -2.94
CA ASP A 42 -2.84 6.82 -3.03
C ASP A 42 -2.75 7.46 -1.64
N ARG A 43 -3.66 7.08 -0.72
CA ARG A 43 -3.59 7.52 0.68
C ARG A 43 -2.29 7.11 1.33
N ALA A 44 -1.81 5.89 1.07
CA ALA A 44 -0.55 5.41 1.62
C ALA A 44 0.64 6.24 1.12
N LEU A 45 0.65 6.60 -0.16
CA LEU A 45 1.65 7.52 -0.75
C LEU A 45 1.63 8.89 -0.06
N VAL A 46 0.44 9.48 0.10
CA VAL A 46 0.27 10.79 0.76
C VAL A 46 0.73 10.75 2.21
N LEU A 47 0.35 9.70 2.97
CA LEU A 47 0.72 9.55 4.37
C LEU A 47 2.23 9.32 4.59
N LEU A 48 2.88 8.63 3.65
CA LEU A 48 4.34 8.44 3.66
C LEU A 48 5.10 9.63 3.05
N GLY A 49 4.40 10.54 2.39
CA GLY A 49 5.01 11.60 1.58
C GLY A 49 5.91 11.00 0.51
N ALA A 50 5.40 10.03 -0.24
CA ALA A 50 6.08 9.34 -1.32
C ALA A 50 5.43 9.73 -2.65
N THR A 51 6.25 9.93 -3.69
CA THR A 51 5.78 10.23 -5.04
C THR A 51 5.65 9.01 -5.93
N SER A 52 6.21 7.88 -5.50
CA SER A 52 6.13 6.60 -6.20
C SER A 52 5.91 5.46 -5.21
N LEU A 53 5.32 4.37 -5.70
CA LEU A 53 5.07 3.19 -4.89
C LEU A 53 6.37 2.60 -4.34
N GLU A 54 7.44 2.59 -5.14
CA GLU A 54 8.76 2.14 -4.69
C GLU A 54 9.32 3.00 -3.55
N GLU A 55 9.14 4.32 -3.60
CA GLU A 55 9.50 5.20 -2.49
C GLU A 55 8.63 4.95 -1.25
N ALA A 56 7.34 4.69 -1.42
CA ALA A 56 6.47 4.32 -0.31
C ALA A 56 6.92 3.00 0.32
N LEU A 57 7.32 2.01 -0.47
CA LEU A 57 7.84 0.74 0.04
C LEU A 57 9.14 0.95 0.84
N LYS A 58 10.08 1.76 0.34
CA LYS A 58 11.31 2.14 1.07
C LYS A 58 10.99 2.87 2.37
N LYS A 59 10.08 3.85 2.34
CA LYS A 59 9.65 4.62 3.53
C LYS A 59 8.86 3.78 4.53
N ALA A 60 8.21 2.72 4.05
CA ALA A 60 7.49 1.74 4.87
C ALA A 60 8.39 0.58 5.36
N ASP A 61 9.69 0.59 5.02
CA ASP A 61 10.66 -0.46 5.39
C ASP A 61 10.23 -1.86 4.88
N LEU A 62 9.55 -1.89 3.73
CA LEU A 62 9.07 -3.12 3.09
C LEU A 62 10.08 -3.69 2.07
N ILE A 63 11.03 -2.87 1.61
CA ILE A 63 12.13 -3.21 0.70
C ILE A 63 13.41 -2.49 1.08
#